data_AF-A0A7S4JG19-F1
#
_entry.id   AF-A0A7S4JG19-F1
#
_cell.length_a   1.000
_cell.length_b   1.000
_cell.length_c   1.000
_cell.angle_alpha   90.00
_cell.angle_beta   90.00
_cell.angle_gamma   90.00
#
_symmetry.space_group_name_H-M   'P 1'
#
loop_
_entity.id
_entity.type
_entity.pdbx_description
1 polymer ?
#
loop_
_entity_poly.entity_id
_entity_poly.type
_entity_poly.pdbx_seq_one_letter_code
_entity_poly.pdbx_strand_id
1 'polypeptide(L)'
;MISSGIYHSETFVVASLGALFGAQIGANVGSSRAFDKAKEDEMKRLGVTKEMLEMAEDCGVALERAMEGLKATQDSYETQRAFARRLDSDSDRLYEKAKAAMTASEEEKARALLTERQGMQEKLKKALMSCASARKMLEQQEENVAALEARAMEVEALLQRGVGAKAMQESSDQFSLSDEDPLVKKFRDLDID
;
A
#
# COMPACT_ATOMS: atom_id res chain seq x y z
N MET A 1 -4.77 22.75 -0.45
CA MET A 1 -4.49 22.21 -1.80
C MET A 1 -3.17 21.44 -1.72
N ILE A 2 -3.20 20.22 -1.22
CA ILE A 2 -2.07 19.27 -1.25
C ILE A 2 -2.74 17.89 -1.38
N SER A 3 -3.18 17.49 -2.57
CA SER A 3 -3.90 16.20 -2.74
C SER A 3 -3.86 15.64 -4.16
N SER A 4 -2.82 15.97 -4.94
CA SER A 4 -2.75 15.52 -6.34
C SER A 4 -1.40 14.90 -6.73
N GLY A 5 -0.43 14.84 -5.81
CA GLY A 5 0.90 14.30 -6.08
C GLY A 5 1.15 12.85 -5.61
N ILE A 6 0.29 12.31 -4.73
CA ILE A 6 0.56 11.04 -4.03
C ILE A 6 0.02 9.82 -4.82
N TYR A 7 -1.05 10.01 -5.60
CA TYR A 7 -1.70 8.91 -6.33
C TYR A 7 -0.89 8.29 -7.48
N HIS A 8 0.18 8.93 -7.98
CA HIS A 8 0.96 8.38 -9.10
C HIS A 8 2.09 7.43 -8.66
N SER A 9 2.59 7.55 -7.42
CA SER A 9 3.61 6.63 -6.89
C SER A 9 3.00 5.35 -6.30
N GLU A 10 1.83 5.44 -5.66
CA GLU A 10 1.15 4.31 -5.00
C GLU A 10 0.79 3.19 -5.99
N THR A 11 0.32 3.54 -7.19
CA THR A 11 -0.04 2.53 -8.21
C THR A 11 1.18 1.89 -8.85
N PHE A 12 2.30 2.62 -8.94
CA PHE A 12 3.51 2.15 -9.60
C PHE A 12 4.26 1.13 -8.74
N VAL A 13 4.37 1.34 -7.43
CA VAL A 13 5.07 0.43 -6.50
C VAL A 13 4.31 -0.90 -6.35
N VAL A 14 2.98 -0.84 -6.16
CA VAL A 14 2.13 -2.05 -6.11
C VAL A 14 2.08 -2.73 -7.47
N ALA A 15 2.13 -2.00 -8.59
CA ALA A 15 2.18 -2.62 -9.91
C ALA A 15 3.54 -3.22 -10.26
N SER A 16 4.66 -2.65 -9.81
CA SER A 16 6.01 -3.18 -10.07
C SER A 16 6.32 -4.38 -9.18
N LEU A 17 5.99 -4.33 -7.88
CA LEU A 17 5.98 -5.51 -7.03
C LEU A 17 4.93 -6.53 -7.52
N GLY A 18 3.71 -6.10 -7.80
CA GLY A 18 2.64 -6.96 -8.32
C GLY A 18 2.94 -7.60 -9.68
N ALA A 19 3.71 -6.95 -10.57
CA ALA A 19 4.15 -7.54 -11.84
C ALA A 19 5.31 -8.52 -11.66
N LEU A 20 6.22 -8.24 -10.72
CA LEU A 20 7.30 -9.17 -10.36
C LEU A 20 6.75 -10.43 -9.64
N PHE A 21 5.71 -10.27 -8.81
CA PHE A 21 5.17 -11.35 -7.96
C PHE A 21 3.91 -12.02 -8.52
N GLY A 22 3.03 -11.30 -9.20
CA GLY A 22 1.76 -11.80 -9.77
C GLY A 22 1.97 -12.78 -10.92
N ALA A 23 3.11 -12.73 -11.60
CA ALA A 23 3.51 -13.75 -12.58
C ALA A 23 3.96 -15.08 -11.93
N GLN A 24 4.26 -15.10 -10.63
CA GLN A 24 4.88 -16.25 -9.95
C GLN A 24 3.99 -16.97 -8.93
N ILE A 25 3.00 -16.30 -8.32
CA ILE A 25 2.13 -16.92 -7.30
C ILE A 25 1.01 -17.78 -7.92
N GLY A 26 0.57 -17.50 -9.14
CA GLY A 26 -0.55 -18.22 -9.78
C GLY A 26 -0.23 -19.59 -10.40
N ALA A 27 1.05 -19.96 -10.52
CA ALA A 27 1.46 -21.11 -11.33
C ALA A 27 1.74 -22.41 -10.54
N ASN A 28 1.73 -22.42 -9.21
CA ASN A 28 2.48 -23.45 -8.49
C ASN A 28 1.82 -24.07 -7.25
N VAL A 29 0.76 -24.83 -7.48
CA VAL A 29 0.36 -25.93 -6.61
C VAL A 29 0.61 -27.23 -7.39
N GLY A 30 1.84 -27.77 -7.40
CA GLY A 30 2.02 -29.14 -7.96
C GLY A 30 3.38 -29.75 -8.31
N SER A 31 4.53 -29.02 -8.44
CA SER A 31 5.77 -29.67 -8.95
C SER A 31 7.09 -29.29 -8.26
N SER A 32 7.30 -29.80 -7.04
CA SER A 32 8.26 -29.29 -6.03
C SER A 32 9.74 -29.79 -6.11
N ARG A 33 10.34 -30.11 -7.26
CA ARG A 33 11.80 -30.42 -7.28
C ARG A 33 12.57 -29.90 -8.50
N ALA A 34 12.04 -30.07 -9.70
CA ALA A 34 12.64 -29.49 -10.91
C ALA A 34 12.45 -27.96 -10.95
N PHE A 35 11.32 -27.49 -10.44
CA PHE A 35 11.01 -26.06 -10.34
C PHE A 35 11.90 -25.34 -9.33
N ASP A 36 12.17 -25.96 -8.17
CA ASP A 36 13.00 -25.35 -7.13
C ASP A 36 14.43 -25.13 -7.60
N LYS A 37 14.99 -26.08 -8.35
CA LYS A 37 16.32 -25.94 -8.95
C LYS A 37 16.35 -24.87 -10.05
N ALA A 38 15.34 -24.84 -10.93
CA ALA A 38 15.24 -23.80 -11.95
C ALA A 38 15.06 -22.39 -11.34
N LYS A 39 14.31 -22.29 -10.24
CA LYS A 39 14.14 -21.06 -9.46
C LYS A 39 15.46 -20.64 -8.81
N GLU A 40 16.20 -21.59 -8.25
CA GLU A 40 17.51 -21.34 -7.63
C GLU A 40 18.56 -20.89 -8.66
N ASP A 41 18.57 -21.51 -9.84
CA ASP A 41 19.47 -21.15 -10.93
C ASP A 41 19.11 -19.76 -11.51
N GLU A 42 17.82 -19.44 -11.63
CA GLU A 42 17.37 -18.11 -12.05
C GLU A 42 17.66 -17.02 -11.00
N MET A 43 17.49 -17.31 -9.70
CA MET A 43 17.88 -16.41 -8.61
C MET A 43 19.38 -16.10 -8.64
N LYS A 44 20.22 -17.13 -8.87
CA LYS A 44 21.67 -16.97 -9.04
C LYS A 44 22.00 -16.15 -10.28
N ARG A 45 21.29 -16.35 -11.39
CA ARG A 45 21.45 -15.58 -12.63
C ARG A 45 21.09 -14.11 -12.45
N LEU A 46 20.05 -13.82 -11.68
CA LEU A 46 19.61 -12.45 -11.40
C LEU A 46 20.36 -11.79 -10.24
N GLY A 47 21.25 -12.49 -9.54
CA GLY A 47 21.95 -11.94 -8.38
C GLY A 47 21.03 -11.62 -7.20
N VAL A 48 19.89 -12.30 -7.12
CA VAL A 48 18.88 -12.11 -6.08
C VAL A 48 18.97 -13.28 -5.10
N THR A 49 19.04 -13.01 -3.80
CA THR A 49 19.01 -14.07 -2.79
C THR A 49 17.58 -14.43 -2.41
N LYS A 50 17.40 -15.62 -1.84
CA LYS A 50 16.09 -16.07 -1.36
C LYS A 50 15.55 -15.13 -0.28
N GLU A 51 16.42 -14.64 0.60
CA GLU A 51 16.07 -13.69 1.66
C GLU A 51 15.55 -12.36 1.09
N MET A 52 16.08 -11.90 -0.05
CA MET A 52 15.61 -10.67 -0.71
C MET A 52 14.20 -10.82 -1.27
N LEU A 53 13.87 -12.01 -1.82
CA LEU A 53 12.52 -12.31 -2.29
C LEU A 53 11.54 -12.49 -1.13
N GLU A 54 11.95 -13.19 -0.07
CA GLU A 54 11.12 -13.36 1.14
C GLU A 54 10.82 -11.99 1.78
N MET A 55 11.81 -11.10 1.87
CA MET A 55 11.61 -9.73 2.36
C MET A 55 10.62 -8.93 1.51
N ALA A 56 10.68 -9.08 0.18
CA ALA A 56 9.80 -8.39 -0.73
C ALA A 56 8.37 -8.95 -0.69
N GLU A 57 8.21 -10.27 -0.57
CA GLU A 57 6.93 -10.93 -0.37
C GLU A 57 6.27 -10.48 0.95
N ASP A 58 7.02 -10.52 2.06
CA ASP A 58 6.55 -10.08 3.36
C ASP A 58 6.12 -8.61 3.34
N CYS A 59 6.91 -7.76 2.69
CA CYS A 59 6.59 -6.33 2.56
C CYS A 59 5.35 -6.10 1.69
N GLY A 60 5.20 -6.85 0.59
CA GLY A 60 4.04 -6.77 -0.29
C GLY A 60 2.75 -7.19 0.42
N VAL A 61 2.76 -8.33 1.11
CA VAL A 61 1.60 -8.82 1.88
C VAL A 61 1.24 -7.85 3.02
N ALA A 62 2.25 -7.30 3.71
CA ALA A 62 2.01 -6.31 4.76
C ALA A 62 1.38 -5.02 4.21
N LEU A 63 1.87 -4.53 3.06
CA LEU A 63 1.36 -3.32 2.42
C LEU A 63 -0.07 -3.52 1.90
N GLU A 64 -0.36 -4.64 1.24
CA GLU A 64 -1.71 -4.99 0.75
C GLU A 64 -2.72 -4.99 1.91
N ARG A 65 -2.41 -5.71 3.00
CA ARG A 65 -3.26 -5.73 4.20
C ARG A 65 -3.43 -4.35 4.83
N ALA A 66 -2.37 -3.54 4.84
CA ALA A 66 -2.43 -2.19 5.39
C ALA A 66 -3.32 -1.27 4.54
N MET A 67 -3.28 -1.40 3.21
CA MET A 67 -4.14 -0.67 2.27
C MET A 67 -5.60 -1.10 2.37
N GLU A 68 -5.88 -2.40 2.52
CA GLU A 68 -7.24 -2.90 2.79
C GLU A 68 -7.80 -2.33 4.11
N GLY A 69 -6.98 -2.34 5.16
CA GLY A 69 -7.33 -1.75 6.45
C GLY A 69 -7.54 -0.24 6.39
N LEU A 70 -6.74 0.47 5.59
CA LEU A 70 -6.89 1.90 5.33
C LEU A 70 -8.24 2.19 4.67
N LYS A 71 -8.55 1.45 3.60
CA LYS A 71 -9.81 1.58 2.88
C LYS A 71 -11.03 1.32 3.78
N ALA A 72 -11.00 0.25 4.56
CA ALA A 72 -12.08 -0.06 5.51
C ALA A 72 -12.28 1.05 6.56
N THR A 73 -11.18 1.64 7.03
CA THR A 73 -11.21 2.75 7.99
C THR A 73 -11.75 4.02 7.35
N GLN A 74 -11.39 4.30 6.10
CA GLN A 74 -11.91 5.42 5.32
C GLN A 74 -13.42 5.29 5.09
N ASP A 75 -13.90 4.13 4.64
CA ASP A 75 -15.33 3.87 4.42
C ASP A 75 -16.14 4.04 5.72
N SER A 76 -15.59 3.58 6.85
CA SER A 76 -16.19 3.78 8.17
C SER A 76 -16.26 5.26 8.57
N TYR A 77 -15.17 6.01 8.37
CA TYR A 77 -15.14 7.44 8.62
C TYR A 77 -16.15 8.20 7.77
N GLU A 78 -16.23 7.91 6.46
CA GLU A 78 -17.16 8.57 5.55
C GLU A 78 -18.62 8.28 5.93
N THR A 79 -18.94 7.04 6.29
CA THR A 79 -20.26 6.63 6.76
C THR A 79 -20.68 7.42 8.01
N GLN A 80 -19.79 7.49 9.01
CA GLN A 80 -20.06 8.21 10.25
C GLN A 80 -20.21 9.72 10.00
N ARG A 81 -19.36 10.29 9.13
CA ARG A 81 -19.42 11.71 8.76
C ARG A 81 -20.71 12.05 8.03
N ALA A 82 -21.15 11.20 7.10
CA ALA A 82 -22.42 11.36 6.40
C ALA A 82 -23.61 11.29 7.37
N PHE A 83 -23.58 10.35 8.32
CA PHE A 83 -24.59 10.25 9.37
C PHE A 83 -24.63 11.48 10.27
N ALA A 84 -23.48 11.99 10.72
CA ALA A 84 -23.40 13.22 11.51
C ALA A 84 -23.99 14.43 10.75
N ARG A 85 -23.66 14.60 9.46
CA ARG A 85 -24.24 15.66 8.62
C ARG A 85 -25.75 15.57 8.51
N ARG A 86 -26.28 14.36 8.39
CA ARG A 86 -27.74 14.14 8.34
C ARG A 86 -28.40 14.54 9.67
N LEU A 87 -27.84 14.13 10.80
CA LEU A 87 -28.36 14.50 12.13
C LEU A 87 -28.34 16.01 12.36
N ASP A 88 -27.29 16.68 11.90
CA ASP A 88 -27.17 18.15 11.96
C ASP A 88 -28.28 18.83 11.15
N SER A 89 -28.45 18.43 9.88
CA SER A 89 -29.52 18.93 9.02
C SER A 89 -30.93 18.64 9.57
N ASP A 90 -31.15 17.46 10.14
CA ASP A 90 -32.42 17.11 10.77
C ASP A 90 -32.68 17.97 12.03
N SER A 91 -31.64 18.28 12.81
CA SER A 91 -31.71 19.18 13.96
C SER A 91 -32.11 20.61 13.56
N ASP A 92 -31.49 21.13 12.51
CA ASP A 92 -31.82 22.46 11.97
C ASP A 92 -33.24 22.52 11.43
N ARG A 93 -33.69 21.47 10.72
CA ARG A 93 -35.06 21.40 10.23
C ARG A 93 -36.08 21.39 11.37
N LEU A 94 -35.80 20.68 12.47
CA LEU A 94 -36.66 20.70 13.66
C LEU A 94 -36.72 22.11 14.28
N TYR A 95 -35.59 22.82 14.30
CA TYR A 95 -35.52 24.18 14.80
C TYR A 95 -36.35 25.16 13.96
N GLU A 96 -36.24 25.10 12.63
CA GLU A 96 -37.03 25.95 11.74
C GLU A 96 -38.54 25.65 11.84
N LYS A 97 -38.93 24.37 11.96
CA LYS A 97 -40.32 24.00 12.23
C LYS A 97 -40.81 24.54 13.58
N ALA A 98 -39.98 24.53 14.61
CA ALA A 98 -40.34 25.06 15.92
C ALA A 98 -40.54 26.59 15.86
N LYS A 99 -39.70 27.32 15.13
CA LYS A 99 -39.89 28.77 14.88
C LYS A 99 -41.20 29.07 14.17
N ALA A 100 -41.55 28.28 13.16
CA ALA A 100 -42.80 28.43 12.43
C ALA A 100 -44.02 28.19 13.35
N ALA A 101 -43.98 27.13 14.19
CA ALA A 101 -45.01 26.85 15.17
C ALA A 101 -45.17 27.97 16.22
N MET A 102 -44.06 28.53 16.71
CA MET A 102 -44.08 29.69 17.60
C MET A 102 -44.75 30.91 16.95
N THR A 103 -44.46 31.17 15.68
CA THR A 103 -45.06 32.29 14.93
C THR A 103 -46.57 32.08 14.73
N ALA A 104 -47.00 30.83 14.59
CA ALA A 104 -48.40 30.43 14.52
C ALA A 104 -49.10 30.37 15.89
N SER A 105 -48.43 30.75 16.98
CA SER A 105 -48.92 30.61 18.37
C SER A 105 -49.27 29.17 18.78
N GLU A 106 -48.69 28.17 18.09
CA GLU A 106 -48.82 26.74 18.41
C GLU A 106 -47.75 26.32 19.44
N GLU A 107 -47.80 26.88 20.65
CA GLU A 107 -46.72 26.73 21.66
C GLU A 107 -46.41 25.28 22.04
N GLU A 108 -47.43 24.44 22.25
CA GLU A 108 -47.22 23.03 22.62
C GLU A 108 -46.47 22.25 21.53
N LYS A 109 -46.80 22.52 20.27
CA LYS A 109 -46.12 21.91 19.13
C LYS A 109 -44.67 22.40 19.02
N ALA A 110 -44.42 23.68 19.28
CA ALA A 110 -43.07 24.21 19.33
C ALA A 110 -42.23 23.56 20.43
N ARG A 111 -42.79 23.38 21.64
CA ARG A 111 -42.12 22.68 22.75
C ARG A 111 -41.78 21.23 22.39
N ALA A 112 -42.71 20.52 21.76
CA ALA A 112 -42.47 19.14 21.32
C ALA A 112 -41.33 19.05 20.30
N LEU A 113 -41.31 19.94 19.29
CA LEU A 113 -40.25 19.99 18.27
C LEU A 113 -38.87 20.35 18.85
N LEU A 114 -38.82 21.28 19.82
CA LEU A 114 -37.57 21.62 20.50
C LEU A 114 -37.05 20.47 21.37
N THR A 115 -37.95 19.72 22.00
CA THR A 115 -37.58 18.53 22.78
C THR A 115 -37.01 17.43 21.87
N GLU A 116 -37.64 17.19 20.71
CA GLU A 116 -37.12 16.27 19.70
C GLU A 116 -35.75 16.71 19.19
N ARG A 117 -35.57 18.02 18.95
CA ARG A 117 -34.29 18.61 18.54
C ARG A 117 -33.19 18.33 19.57
N GLN A 118 -33.46 18.51 20.87
CA GLN A 118 -32.49 18.19 21.93
C GLN A 118 -32.06 16.73 21.86
N GLY A 119 -33.02 15.80 21.68
CA GLY A 119 -32.70 14.39 21.47
C GLY A 119 -31.84 14.14 20.23
N MET A 120 -32.05 14.90 19.15
CA MET A 120 -31.23 14.84 17.93
C MET A 120 -29.82 15.38 18.16
N GLN A 121 -29.67 16.48 18.91
CA GLN A 121 -28.38 17.08 19.23
C GLN A 121 -27.51 16.15 20.09
N GLU A 122 -28.10 15.41 21.03
CA GLU A 122 -27.37 14.40 21.80
C GLU A 122 -26.88 13.25 20.91
N LYS A 123 -27.67 12.81 19.92
CA LYS A 123 -27.24 11.82 18.93
C LYS A 123 -26.11 12.37 18.04
N LEU A 124 -26.23 13.63 17.60
CA LEU A 124 -25.22 14.31 16.80
C LEU A 124 -23.89 14.39 17.55
N LYS A 125 -23.92 14.78 18.82
CA LYS A 125 -22.73 14.84 19.67
C LYS A 125 -22.00 13.49 19.72
N LYS A 126 -22.75 12.39 19.93
CA LYS A 126 -22.19 11.03 19.91
C LYS A 126 -21.59 10.68 18.54
N ALA A 127 -22.30 10.98 17.46
CA ALA A 127 -21.82 10.73 16.10
C ALA A 127 -20.54 11.51 15.78
N LEU A 128 -20.43 12.77 16.21
CA LEU A 128 -19.23 13.60 16.05
C LEU A 128 -18.05 13.07 16.85
N MET A 129 -18.27 12.57 18.07
CA MET A 129 -17.22 11.90 18.86
C MET A 129 -16.70 10.64 18.15
N SER A 130 -17.60 9.84 17.58
CA SER A 130 -17.22 8.68 16.76
C SER A 130 -16.43 9.12 15.51
N CYS A 131 -16.87 10.16 14.80
CA CYS A 131 -16.14 10.69 13.65
C CYS A 131 -14.73 11.15 14.01
N ALA A 132 -14.56 11.81 15.15
CA ALA A 132 -13.25 12.26 15.62
C ALA A 132 -12.33 11.07 15.93
N SER A 133 -12.87 10.02 16.56
CA SER A 133 -12.12 8.77 16.81
C SER A 133 -11.74 8.07 15.51
N ALA A 134 -12.68 7.92 14.57
CA ALA A 134 -12.46 7.27 13.28
C ALA A 134 -11.43 8.04 12.44
N ARG A 135 -11.46 9.38 12.48
CA ARG A 135 -10.45 10.23 11.83
C ARG A 135 -9.05 10.00 12.39
N LYS A 136 -8.91 9.90 13.72
CA LYS A 136 -7.61 9.61 14.34
C LYS A 136 -7.09 8.24 13.91
N MET A 137 -7.97 7.24 13.81
CA MET A 137 -7.59 5.91 13.32
C MET A 137 -7.18 5.95 11.84
N LEU A 138 -7.87 6.75 11.02
CA LEU A 138 -7.52 6.94 9.62
C LEU A 138 -6.13 7.55 9.48
N GLU A 139 -5.84 8.64 10.19
CA GLU A 139 -4.52 9.30 10.20
C GLU A 139 -3.42 8.32 10.62
N GLN A 140 -3.65 7.50 11.66
CA GLN A 140 -2.67 6.48 12.06
C GLN A 140 -2.45 5.41 10.99
N GLN A 141 -3.50 5.01 10.27
CA GLN A 141 -3.42 3.99 9.23
C GLN A 141 -2.73 4.53 7.98
N GLU A 142 -2.92 5.80 7.65
CA GLU A 142 -2.18 6.52 6.59
C GLU A 142 -0.67 6.54 6.91
N GLU A 143 -0.30 6.88 8.15
CA GLU A 143 1.10 6.82 8.61
C GLU A 143 1.69 5.41 8.50
N ASN A 144 0.92 4.38 8.88
CA ASN A 144 1.36 2.99 8.80
C ASN A 144 1.59 2.55 7.35
N VAL A 145 0.69 2.90 6.43
CA VAL A 145 0.83 2.62 5.00
C VAL A 145 2.07 3.34 4.44
N ALA A 146 2.24 4.63 4.73
CA ALA A 146 3.40 5.39 4.28
C ALA A 146 4.74 4.79 4.76
N ALA A 147 4.79 4.30 6.01
CA ALA A 147 5.97 3.62 6.52
C ALA A 147 6.26 2.28 5.80
N LEU A 148 5.21 1.53 5.44
CA LEU A 148 5.35 0.30 4.67
C LEU A 148 5.75 0.56 3.21
N GLU A 149 5.25 1.63 2.60
CA GLU A 149 5.67 2.05 1.27
C GLU A 149 7.15 2.46 1.25
N ALA A 150 7.60 3.21 2.25
CA ALA A 150 9.02 3.55 2.40
C ALA A 150 9.89 2.29 2.48
N ARG A 151 9.47 1.31 3.30
CA ARG A 151 10.14 0.02 3.39
C ARG A 151 10.11 -0.76 2.07
N ALA A 152 8.99 -0.72 1.34
CA ALA A 152 8.86 -1.38 0.04
C ALA A 152 9.84 -0.79 -0.98
N MET A 153 10.01 0.53 -1.00
CA MET A 153 11.01 1.22 -1.85
C MET A 153 12.44 0.81 -1.48
N GLU A 154 12.77 0.67 -0.19
CA GLU A 154 14.08 0.20 0.24
C GLU A 154 14.36 -1.24 -0.23
N VAL A 155 13.36 -2.13 -0.12
CA VAL A 155 13.47 -3.52 -0.59
C VAL A 155 13.60 -3.58 -2.11
N GLU A 156 12.83 -2.76 -2.83
CA GLU A 156 12.94 -2.65 -4.29
C GLU A 156 14.34 -2.15 -4.71
N ALA A 157 14.86 -1.11 -4.08
CA ALA A 157 16.20 -0.60 -4.35
C ALA A 157 17.28 -1.66 -4.08
N LEU A 158 17.10 -2.46 -3.03
CA LEU A 158 17.99 -3.57 -2.70
C LEU A 158 17.95 -4.67 -3.78
N LEU A 159 16.77 -5.03 -4.27
CA LEU A 159 16.57 -5.96 -5.39
C LEU A 159 17.20 -5.44 -6.68
N GLN A 160 16.92 -4.19 -7.06
CA GLN A 160 17.48 -3.56 -8.26
C GLN A 160 19.01 -3.50 -8.21
N ARG A 161 19.59 -3.22 -7.04
CA ARG A 161 21.04 -3.24 -6.86
C ARG A 161 21.62 -4.65 -7.04
N GLY A 162 20.94 -5.68 -6.53
CA GLY A 162 21.36 -7.08 -6.74
C GLY A 162 21.38 -7.47 -8.22
N VAL A 163 20.29 -7.15 -8.93
CA VAL A 163 20.15 -7.41 -10.38
C VAL A 163 21.18 -6.62 -11.19
N GLY A 164 21.34 -5.32 -10.90
CA GLY A 164 22.31 -4.47 -11.58
C GLY A 164 23.76 -4.91 -11.36
N ALA A 165 24.13 -5.25 -10.12
CA ALA A 165 25.49 -5.70 -9.79
C ALA A 165 25.85 -7.00 -10.53
N LYS A 166 24.90 -7.94 -10.65
CA LYS A 166 25.12 -9.19 -11.39
C LYS A 166 25.27 -8.98 -12.89
N ALA A 167 24.43 -8.11 -13.49
CA ALA A 167 24.55 -7.74 -14.90
C ALA A 167 25.91 -7.07 -15.23
N MET A 168 26.45 -6.26 -14.31
CA MET A 168 27.77 -5.67 -14.45
C MET A 168 28.90 -6.71 -14.32
N GLN A 169 28.77 -7.68 -13.41
CA GLN A 169 29.76 -8.76 -13.26
C GLN A 169 29.82 -9.66 -14.50
N GLU A 170 28.68 -10.04 -15.07
CA GLU A 170 28.63 -10.83 -16.31
C GLU A 170 29.22 -10.04 -17.50
N SER A 171 29.00 -8.73 -17.54
CA SER A 171 29.64 -7.86 -18.53
C SER A 171 31.15 -7.79 -18.35
N SER A 172 31.67 -7.69 -17.12
CA SER A 172 33.12 -7.69 -16.86
C SER A 172 33.77 -9.05 -17.13
N ASP A 173 33.09 -10.15 -16.82
CA ASP A 173 33.58 -11.52 -17.10
C ASP A 173 33.61 -11.80 -18.62
N GLN A 174 32.70 -11.18 -19.38
CA GLN A 174 32.70 -11.23 -20.86
C GLN A 174 33.86 -10.42 -21.47
N PHE A 175 34.38 -9.40 -20.77
CA PHE A 175 35.60 -8.69 -21.16
C PHE A 175 36.88 -9.34 -20.62
N SER A 176 36.79 -10.20 -19.60
CA SER A 176 37.88 -11.10 -19.21
C SER A 176 37.82 -12.40 -20.01
N LEU A 177 37.81 -12.29 -21.34
CA LEU A 177 38.30 -13.40 -22.15
C LEU A 177 39.77 -13.55 -21.78
N SER A 178 40.11 -14.68 -21.21
CA SER A 178 41.46 -15.13 -20.94
C SER A 178 42.36 -14.86 -22.16
N ASP A 179 43.13 -13.78 -22.09
CA ASP A 179 44.33 -13.52 -22.87
C ASP A 179 45.41 -14.52 -22.42
N GLU A 180 45.20 -15.81 -22.70
CA GLU A 180 46.36 -16.64 -22.96
C GLU A 180 46.81 -16.23 -24.36
N ASP A 181 47.85 -15.40 -24.40
CA ASP A 181 48.45 -14.90 -25.64
C ASP A 181 48.60 -16.07 -26.63
N PRO A 182 48.02 -15.99 -27.84
CA PRO A 182 48.09 -17.05 -28.83
C PRO A 182 49.54 -17.45 -29.17
N LEU A 183 50.53 -16.61 -28.85
CA LEU A 183 51.96 -16.94 -28.90
C LEU A 183 52.37 -17.88 -27.77
N VAL A 184 51.95 -17.63 -26.53
CA VAL A 184 52.25 -18.49 -25.36
C VAL A 184 51.69 -19.89 -25.57
N LYS A 185 50.49 -19.99 -26.16
CA LYS A 185 49.88 -21.28 -26.52
C LYS A 185 50.69 -22.01 -27.60
N LYS A 186 51.17 -21.28 -28.62
CA LYS A 186 52.06 -21.83 -29.65
C LYS A 186 53.43 -22.27 -29.11
N PHE A 187 54.02 -21.51 -28.19
CA PHE A 187 55.31 -21.88 -27.58
C PHE A 187 55.20 -23.13 -26.72
N ARG A 188 54.06 -23.29 -26.03
CA ARG A 188 53.79 -24.45 -25.19
C ARG A 188 53.50 -25.72 -26.00
N ASP A 189 52.80 -25.59 -27.13
CA ASP A 189 52.52 -26.72 -28.03
C ASP A 189 53.75 -27.16 -28.86
N LEU A 190 54.80 -26.34 -28.92
CA LEU A 190 56.04 -26.63 -29.64
C LEU A 190 57.14 -27.26 -28.78
N ASP A 191 56.96 -27.36 -27.45
CA ASP A 191 57.90 -27.95 -26.49
C ASP A 191 59.37 -27.60 -26.82
N ILE A 192 59.64 -26.29 -26.98
CA ILE A 192 60.99 -25.76 -27.12
C ILE A 192 61.46 -25.35 -25.73
N ASP A 193 62.34 -26.17 -25.14
CA ASP A 193 63.22 -25.81 -24.01
C ASP A 193 64.15 -24.64 -24.39
#